data_AF-A0A225DD57-F1
#
_entry.id   AF-A0A225DD57-F1
#
_cell.length_a   1.000
_cell.length_b   1.000
_cell.length_c   1.000
_cell.angle_alpha   90.00
_cell.angle_beta   90.00
_cell.angle_gamma   90.00
#
_symmetry.space_group_name_H-M   'P 1'
#
loop_
_entity.id
_entity.type
_entity.pdbx_description
1 polymer ?
#
loop_
_entity_poly.entity_id
_entity_poly.type
_entity_poly.pdbx_seq_one_letter_code
_entity_poly.pdbx_strand_id
1 'polypeptide(L)'
;MKANPGIIINRTYTAEEVTKILARYEHGDIVDCVVGGGKMGHDAAHDNEAPYPLELVERFVLSCCPPGGTVADCFTGSGTTAHAAIIHGRNFIGCDIRESQVEIARNRLRDVESGWNSYKRVTGAKVEAIATPAAPSLFDEVPTDAQD
;
A
#
# COMPACT_ATOMS: atom_id res chain seq x y z
N MET A 1 -24.12 -10.12 -10.13
CA MET A 1 -23.05 -10.12 -11.15
C MET A 1 -22.08 -11.26 -10.84
N LYS A 2 -21.84 -12.18 -11.78
CA LYS A 2 -20.82 -13.23 -11.62
C LYS A 2 -19.52 -12.73 -12.26
N ALA A 3 -18.43 -12.73 -11.52
CA ALA A 3 -17.11 -12.36 -12.02
C ALA A 3 -16.64 -13.31 -13.14
N ASN A 4 -15.70 -12.81 -13.96
CA ASN A 4 -15.15 -13.47 -15.15
C ASN A 4 -14.56 -14.87 -14.81
N PRO A 5 -14.96 -15.96 -15.50
CA PRO A 5 -14.64 -17.35 -15.14
C PRO A 5 -13.16 -17.77 -15.17
N GLY A 6 -12.23 -16.88 -15.57
CA GLY A 6 -10.78 -17.16 -15.60
C GLY A 6 -10.01 -16.86 -14.31
N ILE A 7 -10.62 -16.17 -13.34
CA ILE A 7 -9.99 -15.91 -12.03
C ILE A 7 -10.66 -16.83 -11.01
N ILE A 8 -10.11 -18.04 -10.82
CA ILE A 8 -10.43 -18.86 -9.64
C ILE A 8 -9.65 -18.24 -8.46
N ILE A 9 -10.18 -17.14 -7.92
CA ILE A 9 -9.82 -16.69 -6.58
C ILE A 9 -10.40 -17.70 -5.61
N ASN A 10 -9.53 -18.47 -4.96
CA ASN A 10 -9.87 -19.11 -3.70
C ASN A 10 -10.54 -18.02 -2.83
N ARG A 11 -11.81 -18.21 -2.44
CA ARG A 11 -12.59 -17.15 -1.76
C ARG A 11 -11.97 -16.87 -0.40
N THR A 12 -10.98 -15.99 -0.39
CA THR A 12 -10.28 -15.58 0.82
C THR A 12 -11.07 -14.49 1.55
N TYR A 13 -12.01 -13.85 0.85
CA TYR A 13 -13.03 -12.98 1.40
C TYR A 13 -14.43 -13.42 0.95
N THR A 14 -15.39 -13.29 1.86
CA THR A 14 -16.82 -13.31 1.56
C THR A 14 -17.24 -12.00 0.89
N ALA A 15 -18.37 -12.02 0.17
CA ALA A 15 -18.92 -10.81 -0.44
C ALA A 15 -19.25 -9.72 0.60
N GLU A 16 -19.66 -10.12 1.81
CA GLU A 16 -19.93 -9.21 2.92
C GLU A 16 -18.66 -8.56 3.47
N GLU A 17 -17.55 -9.31 3.59
CA GLU A 17 -16.26 -8.76 4.01
C GLU A 17 -15.72 -7.76 2.99
N VAL A 18 -15.77 -8.09 1.70
CA VAL A 18 -15.40 -7.14 0.63
C VAL A 18 -16.30 -5.91 0.69
N THR A 19 -17.62 -6.09 0.88
CA THR A 19 -18.55 -4.96 1.00
C THR A 19 -18.21 -4.09 2.21
N LYS A 20 -17.83 -4.66 3.37
CA LYS A 20 -17.41 -3.89 4.55
C LYS A 20 -16.08 -3.15 4.33
N ILE A 21 -15.10 -3.82 3.72
CA ILE A 21 -13.80 -3.25 3.38
C ILE A 21 -13.97 -2.09 2.40
N LEU A 22 -14.89 -2.23 1.44
CA LEU A 22 -15.12 -1.25 0.38
C LEU A 22 -16.23 -0.25 0.69
N ALA A 23 -17.04 -0.44 1.72
CA ALA A 23 -18.13 0.47 2.11
C ALA A 23 -17.62 1.89 2.43
N ARG A 24 -16.33 2.01 2.72
CA ARG A 24 -15.63 3.29 2.95
C ARG A 24 -15.19 4.02 1.67
N TYR A 25 -15.29 3.39 0.50
CA TYR A 25 -15.01 4.01 -0.79
C TYR A 25 -16.33 4.26 -1.52
N GLU A 26 -16.41 5.35 -2.29
CA GLU A 26 -17.55 5.57 -3.17
C GLU A 26 -17.64 4.46 -4.22
N HIS A 27 -18.85 4.02 -4.52
CA HIS A 27 -19.11 2.91 -5.43
C HIS A 27 -18.95 3.42 -6.87
N GLY A 28 -18.01 2.84 -7.63
CA GLY A 28 -17.81 3.17 -9.04
C GLY A 28 -16.39 2.91 -9.52
N ASP A 29 -16.19 3.09 -10.83
CA ASP A 29 -14.90 2.93 -11.52
C ASP A 29 -14.01 4.18 -11.46
N ILE A 30 -14.54 5.29 -10.90
CA ILE A 30 -13.82 6.53 -10.68
C ILE A 30 -13.29 6.53 -9.25
N VAL A 31 -12.02 6.90 -9.07
CA VAL A 31 -11.39 7.06 -7.75
C VAL A 31 -10.96 8.50 -7.60
N ASP A 32 -11.66 9.23 -6.73
CA ASP A 32 -11.29 10.59 -6.36
C ASP A 32 -10.31 10.55 -5.19
N CYS A 33 -9.10 11.05 -5.41
CA CYS A 33 -8.06 11.15 -4.39
C CYS A 33 -7.45 12.55 -4.40
N VAL A 34 -7.16 13.08 -3.21
CA VAL A 34 -6.47 14.36 -3.10
C VAL A 34 -4.96 14.16 -3.18
N VAL A 35 -4.31 14.96 -4.03
CA VAL A 35 -2.86 14.94 -4.26
C VAL A 35 -2.19 16.18 -3.65
N GLY A 36 -0.92 16.04 -3.26
CA GLY A 36 -0.08 17.14 -2.77
C GLY A 36 -0.44 17.68 -1.39
N GLY A 37 0.26 18.74 -0.97
CA GLY A 37 -0.01 19.45 0.29
C GLY A 37 0.01 18.56 1.54
N GLY A 38 0.93 17.58 1.60
CA GLY A 38 1.06 16.64 2.73
C GLY A 38 -0.03 15.58 2.83
N LYS A 39 -0.75 15.30 1.73
CA LYS A 39 -1.84 14.31 1.65
C LYS A 39 -1.45 13.03 0.88
N MET A 40 -0.15 12.86 0.60
CA MET A 40 0.37 11.70 -0.16
C MET A 40 0.54 10.43 0.70
N GLY A 41 0.23 10.52 2.00
CA GLY A 41 0.33 9.41 2.97
C GLY A 41 1.70 9.27 3.65
N HIS A 42 2.76 9.88 3.10
CA HIS A 42 4.09 9.91 3.71
C HIS A 42 4.91 11.07 3.10
N ASP A 43 5.84 11.64 3.88
CA ASP A 43 6.65 12.78 3.41
C ASP A 43 7.61 12.39 2.28
N ALA A 44 8.24 11.21 2.38
CA ALA A 44 9.09 10.63 1.32
C ALA A 44 8.41 10.48 -0.06
N ALA A 45 7.08 10.61 -0.15
CA ALA A 45 6.40 10.66 -1.44
C ALA A 45 6.89 11.86 -2.28
N HIS A 46 7.24 12.98 -1.63
CA HIS A 46 7.66 14.21 -2.28
C HIS A 46 9.08 14.17 -2.88
N ASP A 47 9.86 13.13 -2.54
CA ASP A 47 11.20 12.93 -3.08
C ASP A 47 11.19 12.14 -4.41
N ASN A 48 10.02 11.64 -4.83
CA ASN A 48 9.79 11.03 -6.13
C ASN A 48 9.16 12.03 -7.12
N GLU A 49 9.46 11.90 -8.41
CA GLU A 49 9.02 12.84 -9.43
C GLU A 49 7.54 12.69 -9.83
N ALA A 50 6.97 11.49 -9.67
CA ALA A 50 5.59 11.15 -10.04
C ALA A 50 4.91 10.24 -8.99
N PRO A 51 4.78 10.70 -7.74
CA PRO A 51 4.16 9.92 -6.67
C PRO A 51 2.64 9.89 -6.83
N TYR A 52 2.01 8.81 -6.39
CA TYR A 52 0.55 8.73 -6.21
C TYR A 52 0.17 8.62 -4.72
N PRO A 53 -1.05 9.05 -4.34
CA PRO A 53 -1.51 9.00 -2.95
C PRO A 53 -1.65 7.57 -2.44
N LEU A 54 -1.37 7.36 -1.15
CA LEU A 54 -1.54 6.07 -0.47
C LEU A 54 -2.98 5.53 -0.58
N GLU A 55 -3.98 6.40 -0.40
CA GLU A 55 -5.40 6.05 -0.46
C GLU A 55 -5.82 5.40 -1.78
N LEU A 56 -5.20 5.82 -2.90
CA LEU A 56 -5.47 5.27 -4.22
C LEU A 56 -5.13 3.79 -4.29
N VAL A 57 -3.89 3.43 -3.93
CA VAL A 57 -3.40 2.05 -4.04
C VAL A 57 -3.96 1.16 -2.93
N GLU A 58 -4.24 1.72 -1.75
CA GLU A 58 -4.85 1.02 -0.63
C GLU A 58 -6.16 0.32 -1.03
N ARG A 59 -7.01 0.99 -1.81
CA ARG A 59 -8.26 0.40 -2.34
C ARG A 59 -8.00 -0.89 -3.12
N PHE A 60 -6.97 -0.92 -3.96
CA PHE A 60 -6.61 -2.08 -4.77
C PHE A 60 -5.97 -3.19 -3.94
N VAL A 61 -5.04 -2.85 -3.03
CA VAL A 61 -4.44 -3.82 -2.11
C VAL A 61 -5.52 -4.57 -1.34
N LEU A 62 -6.49 -3.85 -0.81
CA LEU A 62 -7.54 -4.44 0.02
C LEU A 62 -8.58 -5.24 -0.76
N SER A 63 -8.85 -4.88 -2.02
CA SER A 63 -9.85 -5.56 -2.85
C SER A 63 -9.28 -6.72 -3.67
N CYS A 64 -8.01 -6.64 -4.05
CA CYS A 64 -7.37 -7.58 -4.97
C CYS A 64 -6.37 -8.51 -4.27
N CYS A 65 -5.92 -8.20 -3.06
CA CYS A 65 -4.95 -9.04 -2.33
C CYS A 65 -5.55 -9.58 -1.01
N PRO A 66 -5.56 -10.91 -0.81
CA PRO A 66 -6.00 -11.50 0.45
C PRO A 66 -5.14 -11.05 1.65
N PRO A 67 -5.62 -11.18 2.90
CA PRO A 67 -4.80 -10.93 4.08
C PRO A 67 -3.61 -11.92 4.08
N GLY A 68 -2.41 -11.44 4.41
CA GLY A 68 -1.18 -12.24 4.31
C GLY A 68 -0.76 -12.59 2.88
N GLY A 69 -1.50 -12.13 1.86
CA GLY A 69 -1.13 -12.26 0.46
C GLY A 69 0.09 -11.41 0.10
N THR A 70 0.61 -11.61 -1.11
CA THR A 70 1.75 -10.83 -1.62
C THR A 70 1.28 -9.85 -2.70
N VAL A 71 1.63 -8.58 -2.52
CA VAL A 71 1.43 -7.51 -3.51
C VAL A 71 2.72 -7.34 -4.30
N ALA A 72 2.61 -7.23 -5.64
CA ALA A 72 3.76 -7.03 -6.51
C ALA A 72 3.69 -5.67 -7.23
N ASP A 73 4.80 -4.92 -7.26
CA ASP A 73 4.93 -3.66 -8.00
C ASP A 73 6.30 -3.54 -8.68
N CYS A 74 6.33 -3.67 -10.02
CA CYS A 74 7.56 -3.61 -10.81
C CYS A 74 8.04 -2.17 -11.10
N PHE A 75 7.32 -1.16 -10.63
CA PHE A 75 7.66 0.26 -10.77
C PHE A 75 7.47 0.95 -9.42
N THR A 76 8.15 0.39 -8.41
CA THR A 76 7.90 0.70 -6.99
C THR A 76 8.05 2.20 -6.67
N GLY A 77 8.92 2.93 -7.37
CA GLY A 77 9.13 4.36 -7.13
C GLY A 77 9.47 4.64 -5.67
N SER A 78 8.77 5.60 -5.06
CA SER A 78 8.89 5.91 -3.61
C SER A 78 8.25 4.87 -2.68
N GLY A 79 7.77 3.73 -3.17
CA GLY A 79 7.27 2.64 -2.32
C GLY A 79 5.86 2.83 -1.76
N THR A 80 4.97 3.56 -2.46
CA THR A 80 3.58 3.76 -1.97
C THR A 80 2.80 2.45 -1.94
N THR A 81 2.92 1.59 -2.96
CA THR A 81 2.30 0.23 -2.95
C THR A 81 2.82 -0.61 -1.79
N ALA A 82 4.13 -0.59 -1.57
CA ALA A 82 4.77 -1.34 -0.49
C ALA A 82 4.23 -0.91 0.87
N HIS A 83 4.20 0.41 1.14
CA HIS A 83 3.59 0.98 2.34
C HIS A 83 2.16 0.44 2.52
N ALA A 84 1.30 0.55 1.51
CA ALA A 84 -0.08 0.08 1.59
C ALA A 84 -0.20 -1.42 1.88
N ALA A 85 0.65 -2.26 1.27
CA ALA A 85 0.65 -3.69 1.56
C ALA A 85 0.97 -3.97 3.04
N ILE A 86 2.03 -3.34 3.54
CA ILE A 86 2.61 -3.58 4.86
C ILE A 86 1.67 -3.20 5.99
N ILE A 87 1.12 -1.98 5.94
CA ILE A 87 0.24 -1.48 7.00
C ILE A 87 -1.05 -2.31 7.10
N HIS A 88 -1.37 -3.05 6.04
CA HIS A 88 -2.51 -3.92 5.93
C HIS A 88 -2.16 -5.40 6.17
N GLY A 89 -0.93 -5.72 6.58
CA GLY A 89 -0.51 -7.10 6.87
C GLY A 89 -0.43 -7.99 5.63
N ARG A 90 0.00 -7.42 4.50
CA ARG A 90 0.35 -8.15 3.27
C ARG A 90 1.86 -8.10 3.06
N ASN A 91 2.39 -9.12 2.40
CA ASN A 91 3.77 -9.13 1.93
C ASN A 91 3.90 -8.26 0.68
N PHE A 92 5.12 -7.83 0.37
CA PHE A 92 5.40 -7.03 -0.81
C PHE A 92 6.65 -7.54 -1.54
N ILE A 93 6.59 -7.55 -2.88
CA ILE A 93 7.74 -7.77 -3.75
C ILE A 93 7.73 -6.69 -4.81
N GLY A 94 8.85 -6.02 -5.03
CA GLY A 94 8.91 -4.98 -6.04
C GLY A 94 10.31 -4.67 -6.47
N CYS A 95 10.40 -3.96 -7.59
CA CYS A 95 11.65 -3.41 -8.09
C CYS A 95 11.40 -2.04 -8.72
N ASP A 96 12.48 -1.29 -8.89
CA ASP A 96 12.54 -0.10 -9.71
C ASP A 96 13.91 -0.09 -10.40
N ILE A 97 13.97 0.43 -11.62
CA ILE A 97 15.23 0.51 -12.37
C ILE A 97 16.19 1.55 -11.77
N ARG A 98 15.65 2.56 -11.07
CA ARG A 98 16.42 3.65 -10.48
C ARG A 98 16.74 3.33 -9.03
N GLU A 99 18.02 3.10 -8.76
CA GLU A 99 18.51 2.87 -7.39
C GLU A 99 18.09 3.99 -6.42
N SER A 100 18.09 5.25 -6.87
CA SER A 100 17.64 6.39 -6.07
C SER A 100 16.19 6.25 -5.59
N GLN A 101 15.32 5.65 -6.40
CA GLN A 101 13.91 5.41 -6.05
C GLN A 101 13.77 4.25 -5.07
N VAL A 102 14.53 3.18 -5.29
CA VAL A 102 14.61 2.06 -4.34
C VAL A 102 15.06 2.53 -2.96
N GLU A 103 16.01 3.47 -2.88
CA GLU A 103 16.46 4.00 -1.59
C GLU A 103 15.40 4.86 -0.89
N ILE A 104 14.65 5.69 -1.64
CA ILE A 104 13.49 6.43 -1.10
C ILE A 104 12.45 5.45 -0.56
N ALA A 105 12.14 4.39 -1.30
CA ALA A 105 11.22 3.35 -0.86
C ALA A 105 11.71 2.68 0.43
N ARG A 106 12.98 2.27 0.50
CA ARG A 106 13.57 1.66 1.72
C ARG A 106 13.45 2.57 2.93
N ASN A 107 13.76 3.85 2.80
CA ASN A 107 13.66 4.80 3.90
C ASN A 107 12.22 4.94 4.39
N ARG A 108 11.27 5.08 3.46
CA ARG A 108 9.84 5.05 3.79
C ARG A 108 9.42 3.77 4.50
N LEU A 109 9.93 2.61 4.07
CA LEU A 109 9.57 1.34 4.67
C LEU A 109 10.13 1.18 6.09
N ARG A 110 11.34 1.66 6.35
CA ARG A 110 11.90 1.72 7.72
C ARG A 110 11.02 2.57 8.64
N ASP A 111 10.53 3.71 8.16
CA ASP A 111 9.62 4.56 8.93
C ASP A 111 8.31 3.81 9.24
N VAL A 112 7.74 3.12 8.24
CA VAL A 112 6.53 2.29 8.39
C VAL A 112 6.73 1.17 9.42
N GLU A 113 7.84 0.45 9.35
CA GLU A 113 8.17 -0.64 10.29
C GLU A 113 8.42 -0.14 11.72
N SER A 114 9.05 1.03 11.88
CA SER A 114 9.35 1.63 13.18
C SER A 114 8.12 2.14 13.94
N GLY A 115 6.92 1.93 13.38
CA GLY A 115 5.66 2.32 13.99
C GLY A 115 5.17 3.66 13.47
N TRP A 116 5.19 3.88 12.14
CA TRP A 116 4.60 5.07 11.52
C TRP A 116 3.19 5.30 12.07
N ASN A 117 3.01 6.34 12.89
CA ASN A 117 1.87 6.41 13.81
C ASN A 117 0.52 6.66 13.12
N SER A 118 0.50 7.42 12.01
CA SER A 118 -0.72 7.70 11.27
C SER A 118 -0.44 8.38 9.93
N TYR A 119 -1.36 8.29 8.98
CA TYR A 119 -1.35 9.10 7.76
C TYR A 119 -2.65 9.91 7.60
N LYS A 120 -2.56 11.01 6.85
CA LYS A 120 -3.75 11.83 6.53
C LYS A 120 -4.44 11.25 5.31
N ARG A 121 -5.73 10.98 5.45
CA ARG A 121 -6.64 10.56 4.37
C ARG A 121 -7.63 11.68 4.08
N VAL A 122 -8.06 11.81 2.82
CA VAL A 122 -9.05 12.82 2.44
C VAL A 122 -10.25 12.18 1.76
N THR A 123 -11.38 12.18 2.47
CA THR A 123 -12.66 11.67 1.94
C THR A 123 -13.60 12.85 1.73
N GLY A 124 -13.88 13.19 0.47
CA GLY A 124 -14.62 14.41 0.12
C GLY A 124 -13.92 15.67 0.64
N ALA A 125 -14.62 16.48 1.43
CA ALA A 125 -14.07 17.71 2.04
C ALA A 125 -13.39 17.51 3.42
N LYS A 126 -13.32 16.27 3.92
CA LYS A 126 -12.81 15.97 5.27
C LYS A 126 -11.42 15.37 5.22
N VAL A 127 -10.52 15.85 6.10
CA VAL A 127 -9.19 15.27 6.33
C VAL A 127 -9.23 14.52 7.66
N GLU A 128 -8.86 13.25 7.65
CA GLU A 128 -8.85 12.37 8.82
C GLU A 128 -7.44 11.81 9.04
N ALA A 129 -7.01 11.72 10.30
CA ALA A 129 -5.81 10.98 10.65
C ALA A 129 -6.20 9.50 10.83
N ILE A 130 -5.60 8.63 10.03
CA ILE A 130 -5.81 7.18 10.09
C ILE A 130 -4.62 6.59 10.81
N ALA A 131 -4.88 5.96 11.96
CA ALA A 131 -3.87 5.21 12.69
C ALA A 131 -3.40 4.03 11.84
N THR A 132 -2.09 3.84 11.78
CA THR A 132 -1.52 2.70 11.06
C THR A 132 -1.64 1.45 11.93
N PRO A 133 -2.17 0.32 11.41
CA PRO A 133 -2.06 -0.95 12.10
C PRO A 133 -0.59 -1.33 12.29
N ALA A 134 -0.26 -2.06 13.36
CA ALA A 134 1.10 -2.56 13.55
C ALA A 134 1.53 -3.39 12.34
N ALA A 135 2.58 -2.94 11.65
CA ALA A 135 3.16 -3.64 10.52
C ALA A 135 3.89 -4.92 10.99
N PRO A 136 3.76 -6.07 10.30
CA PRO A 136 4.69 -7.17 10.48
C PRO A 136 6.08 -6.76 9.95
N SER A 137 7.16 -7.26 10.56
CA SER A 137 8.54 -7.00 10.08
C SER A 137 8.73 -7.57 8.67
N LEU A 138 9.24 -6.77 7.72
CA LEU A 138 9.39 -7.18 6.32
C LEU A 138 10.70 -7.88 6.00
N PHE A 139 11.72 -7.63 6.80
CA PHE A 139 13.03 -8.21 6.58
C PHE A 139 13.20 -9.39 7.52
N ASP A 140 13.32 -10.59 6.95
CA ASP A 140 14.15 -11.61 7.60
C ASP A 140 15.54 -10.97 7.79
N GLU A 141 16.17 -11.14 8.95
CA GLU A 141 17.56 -10.74 9.13
C GLU A 141 18.35 -11.28 7.94
N VAL A 142 18.91 -10.39 7.12
CA VAL A 142 19.83 -10.80 6.06
C VAL A 142 20.95 -11.55 6.78
N PRO A 143 21.15 -12.86 6.51
CA PRO A 143 22.22 -13.60 7.17
C PRO A 143 23.52 -12.85 6.91
N THR A 144 24.26 -12.55 7.97
CA THR A 144 25.45 -11.70 7.93
C THR A 144 26.65 -12.36 7.23
N ASP A 145 26.43 -13.48 6.53
CA ASP A 145 27.45 -14.43 6.08
C ASP A 145 27.54 -14.56 4.55
N ALA A 146 27.21 -13.50 3.80
CA ALA A 146 27.55 -13.43 2.37
C ALA A 146 28.68 -12.41 2.15
N GLN A 147 29.86 -12.72 2.69
CA GLN A 147 31.12 -12.22 2.18
C GLN A 147 31.78 -13.35 1.38
N ASP A 148 31.65 -13.31 0.06
CA ASP A 148 32.53 -14.01 -0.88
C ASP A 148 33.45 -12.99 -1.57
#